data_AF-A0AAY5L2Z2-F1
#
_entry.id   AF-A0AAY5L2Z2-F1
#
_cell.length_a   1.000
_cell.length_b   1.000
_cell.length_c   1.000
_cell.angle_alpha   90.00
_cell.angle_beta   90.00
_cell.angle_gamma   90.00
#
_symmetry.space_group_name_H-M   'P 1'
#
loop_
_entity.id
_entity.type
_entity.pdbx_description
1 polymer ?
#
loop_
_entity_poly.entity_id
_entity_poly.type
_entity_poly.pdbx_seq_one_letter_code
_entity_poly.pdbx_strand_id
1 'polypeptide(L)'
;MNGTGGNMVERTSKFLLIVVGSVFFMLILYQYVAPGVMNFGSPQGYLAEDNTDIFPTPDPHYVKKYYFPVRDLERTVDFEIKGEDVIVFLHIQKTGGTTFGRHLVQNVRLEVPCDCRPGQKKCTCYRPNRKETWLFSRFSTGWSCGLHADWTELTNCVPGVLNKKENKSKKLRKFYYITLLRDPVSRYLSEWRHVQRGATWKTSLHMCDGRTPTPEELPPCYEGTDWSGCTLQQFMDCPYNLANNRQVRMLADLSLVGCYNLSTVPDKRRSQLLLESAKKNLRDMAFFGLTEYQRKTQFLFERTFRLRFIRPFMQYNSTRAAGVDLENDTVARIEELNDLDMQLYDYARDLFQQRYQYTRQLERRAHRLALRGRGLDPRDLLREEGGGGGEGTARLPTEDYMNHIINRW
;
A
#
# COMPACT_ATOMS: atom_id res chain seq x y z
N MET A 1 -23.54 -85.74 8.20
CA MET A 1 -24.21 -84.57 8.81
C MET A 1 -23.16 -83.47 8.96
N ASN A 2 -23.24 -82.48 8.07
CA ASN A 2 -22.36 -81.31 8.01
C ASN A 2 -22.73 -80.33 9.11
N GLY A 3 -21.73 -79.85 9.85
CA GLY A 3 -21.91 -78.70 10.72
C GLY A 3 -20.63 -78.26 11.40
N THR A 4 -20.31 -76.98 11.21
CA THR A 4 -19.49 -76.10 12.06
C THR A 4 -18.01 -75.92 11.68
N GLY A 5 -17.77 -74.96 10.77
CA GLY A 5 -16.42 -74.47 10.44
C GLY A 5 -16.41 -73.03 9.91
N GLY A 6 -17.25 -72.14 10.45
CA GLY A 6 -17.46 -70.81 9.86
C GLY A 6 -17.69 -69.66 10.84
N ASN A 7 -17.22 -69.72 12.09
CA ASN A 7 -17.57 -68.70 13.09
C ASN A 7 -16.41 -67.95 13.77
N MET A 8 -15.15 -68.36 13.56
CA MET A 8 -14.02 -67.72 14.24
C MET A 8 -13.37 -66.62 13.38
N VAL A 9 -13.11 -66.89 12.09
CA VAL A 9 -12.41 -65.97 11.19
C VAL A 9 -13.22 -64.70 10.91
N GLU A 10 -14.54 -64.82 10.75
CA GLU A 10 -15.43 -63.68 10.45
C GLU A 10 -15.59 -62.73 11.64
N ARG A 11 -15.54 -63.25 12.88
CA ARG A 11 -15.60 -62.45 14.12
C ARG A 11 -14.31 -61.68 14.34
N THR A 12 -13.14 -62.29 14.13
CA THR A 12 -11.85 -61.58 14.20
C THR A 12 -11.74 -60.50 13.13
N SER A 13 -12.22 -60.76 11.90
CA SER A 13 -12.19 -59.78 10.81
C SER A 13 -13.11 -58.58 11.09
N LYS A 14 -14.33 -58.82 11.59
CA LYS A 14 -15.26 -57.75 11.99
C LYS A 14 -14.72 -56.93 13.18
N PHE A 15 -14.09 -57.59 14.15
CA PHE A 15 -13.48 -56.88 15.29
C PHE A 15 -12.28 -56.03 14.87
N LEU A 16 -11.44 -56.54 13.97
CA LEU A 16 -10.31 -55.80 13.40
C LEU A 16 -10.79 -54.58 12.61
N LEU A 17 -11.84 -54.71 11.80
CA LEU A 17 -12.44 -53.59 11.06
C LEU A 17 -13.02 -52.52 11.99
N ILE A 18 -13.63 -52.91 13.11
CA ILE A 18 -14.17 -51.96 14.10
C ILE A 18 -13.02 -51.22 14.81
N VAL A 19 -11.94 -51.91 15.17
CA VAL A 19 -10.78 -51.31 15.83
C VAL A 19 -10.03 -50.38 14.87
N VAL A 20 -9.82 -50.81 13.63
CA VAL A 20 -9.17 -49.96 12.61
C VAL A 20 -10.06 -48.76 12.28
N GLY A 21 -11.37 -48.97 12.13
CA GLY A 21 -12.34 -47.90 11.89
C GLY A 21 -12.41 -46.87 13.03
N SER A 22 -12.33 -47.32 14.29
CA SER A 22 -12.34 -46.40 15.45
C SER A 22 -11.03 -45.59 15.55
N VAL A 23 -9.88 -46.18 15.20
CA VAL A 23 -8.61 -45.47 15.12
C VAL A 23 -8.64 -44.40 14.02
N PHE A 24 -9.15 -44.73 12.83
CA PHE A 24 -9.28 -43.74 11.75
C PHE A 24 -10.27 -42.62 12.10
N PHE A 25 -11.40 -42.95 12.74
CA PHE A 25 -12.36 -41.95 13.18
C PHE A 25 -11.78 -41.01 14.25
N MET A 26 -10.99 -41.53 15.18
CA MET A 26 -10.26 -40.71 16.16
C MET A 26 -9.18 -39.84 15.51
N LEU A 27 -8.46 -40.33 14.49
CA LEU A 27 -7.48 -39.53 13.74
C LEU A 27 -8.14 -38.38 12.97
N ILE A 28 -9.33 -38.62 12.39
CA ILE A 28 -10.11 -37.59 11.70
C ILE A 28 -10.63 -36.54 12.70
N LEU A 29 -11.21 -36.97 13.83
CA LEU A 29 -11.64 -36.05 14.88
C LEU A 29 -10.46 -35.23 15.42
N TYR A 30 -9.29 -35.85 15.58
CA TYR A 30 -8.08 -35.18 16.06
C TYR A 30 -7.53 -34.16 15.04
N GLN A 31 -7.61 -34.44 13.74
CA GLN A 31 -7.29 -33.47 12.67
C GLN A 31 -8.24 -32.25 12.67
N TYR A 32 -9.50 -32.44 13.08
CA TYR A 32 -10.47 -31.35 13.19
C TYR A 32 -10.33 -30.52 14.47
N VAL A 33 -9.90 -31.13 15.57
CA VAL A 33 -9.75 -30.44 16.87
C VAL A 33 -8.36 -29.80 17.04
N ALA A 34 -7.31 -30.35 16.41
CA ALA A 34 -5.94 -29.82 16.48
C ALA A 34 -5.15 -30.07 15.18
N PRO A 35 -5.34 -29.25 14.13
CA PRO A 35 -4.56 -29.37 12.90
C PRO A 35 -3.13 -28.87 13.17
N GLY A 36 -2.16 -29.79 13.23
CA GLY A 36 -0.72 -29.44 13.24
C GLY A 36 0.18 -30.17 14.25
N VAL A 37 -0.31 -31.11 15.06
CA VAL A 37 0.46 -31.66 16.20
C VAL A 37 1.33 -32.89 15.86
N MET A 38 1.31 -33.38 14.62
CA MET A 38 2.26 -34.42 14.16
C MET A 38 3.37 -33.79 13.31
N ASN A 39 4.25 -33.04 13.97
CA ASN A 39 5.61 -32.79 13.49
C ASN A 39 6.54 -33.56 14.43
N PHE A 40 7.00 -34.74 14.01
CA PHE A 40 8.13 -35.42 14.65
C PHE A 40 9.40 -34.67 14.25
N GLY A 41 9.66 -33.58 14.97
CA GLY A 41 10.87 -32.75 14.88
C GLY A 41 11.13 -32.12 16.25
N SER A 42 12.36 -32.27 16.73
CA SER A 42 12.90 -31.84 18.03
C SER A 42 12.26 -30.60 18.70
N PRO A 43 12.04 -30.60 20.04
CA PRO A 43 11.54 -29.46 20.79
C PRO A 43 12.66 -28.43 21.10
N GLN A 44 13.35 -27.93 20.08
CA GLN A 44 14.38 -26.88 20.21
C GLN A 44 14.27 -25.74 19.17
N GLY A 45 13.10 -25.54 18.56
CA GLY A 45 12.92 -24.56 17.48
C GLY A 45 12.26 -23.22 17.82
N TYR A 46 11.77 -22.98 19.05
CA TYR A 46 10.92 -21.82 19.32
C TYR A 46 11.63 -20.50 19.66
N LEU A 47 12.96 -20.41 19.49
CA LEU A 47 13.72 -19.19 19.80
C LEU A 47 14.63 -18.67 18.66
N ALA A 48 14.40 -19.07 17.41
CA ALA A 48 15.28 -18.67 16.30
C ALA A 48 14.58 -18.28 14.98
N GLU A 49 13.32 -17.83 15.00
CA GLU A 49 12.62 -17.36 13.77
C GLU A 49 12.55 -15.84 13.60
N ASP A 50 13.23 -15.04 14.44
CA ASP A 50 13.16 -13.56 14.35
C ASP A 50 14.26 -12.94 13.46
N ASN A 51 15.04 -13.75 12.73
CA ASN A 51 16.21 -13.25 11.99
C ASN A 51 16.35 -13.68 10.53
N THR A 52 15.32 -14.28 9.91
CA THR A 52 15.26 -14.31 8.45
C THR A 52 14.78 -12.94 7.98
N ASP A 53 15.63 -12.23 7.25
CA ASP A 53 15.31 -10.91 6.71
C ASP A 53 14.13 -11.00 5.71
N ILE A 54 12.91 -10.82 6.21
CA ILE A 54 11.66 -10.99 5.45
C ILE A 54 11.50 -9.93 4.34
N PHE A 55 12.43 -8.97 4.23
CA PHE A 55 12.39 -7.89 3.27
C PHE A 55 13.34 -8.15 2.09
N PRO A 56 12.94 -7.81 0.85
CA PRO A 56 13.75 -8.08 -0.34
C PRO A 56 15.16 -7.50 -0.23
N THR A 57 16.17 -8.22 -0.69
CA THR A 57 17.49 -7.61 -0.85
C THR A 57 17.41 -6.42 -1.82
N PRO A 58 18.21 -5.36 -1.62
CA PRO A 58 18.35 -4.34 -2.64
C PRO A 58 18.78 -4.95 -3.97
N ASP A 59 18.20 -4.44 -5.06
CA ASP A 59 18.53 -4.89 -6.41
C ASP A 59 20.01 -4.57 -6.71
N PRO A 60 20.85 -5.57 -7.02
CA PRO A 60 22.26 -5.35 -7.32
C PRO A 60 22.49 -4.63 -8.66
N HIS A 61 21.52 -4.65 -9.58
CA HIS A 61 21.61 -4.00 -10.88
C HIS A 61 21.00 -2.59 -10.91
N TYR A 62 20.46 -2.12 -9.78
CA TYR A 62 19.90 -0.79 -9.70
C TYR A 62 20.98 0.29 -9.86
N VAL A 63 20.82 1.15 -10.87
CA VAL A 63 21.70 2.28 -11.15
C VAL A 63 21.04 3.57 -10.67
N LYS A 64 21.74 4.33 -9.84
CA LYS A 64 21.30 5.64 -9.35
C LYS A 64 21.27 6.63 -10.50
N LYS A 65 20.12 7.27 -10.74
CA LYS A 65 19.95 8.26 -11.81
C LYS A 65 20.11 9.70 -11.31
N TYR A 66 19.64 10.00 -10.11
CA TYR A 66 19.66 11.33 -9.52
C TYR A 66 20.54 11.36 -8.27
N TYR A 67 21.12 12.53 -7.99
CA TYR A 67 21.80 12.76 -6.73
C TYR A 67 20.80 13.21 -5.66
N PHE A 68 20.74 12.47 -4.55
CA PHE A 68 19.99 12.84 -3.37
C PHE A 68 20.95 12.95 -2.16
N PRO A 69 21.04 14.12 -1.51
CA PRO A 69 21.78 14.23 -0.26
C PRO A 69 21.15 13.38 0.84
N VAL A 70 21.92 13.05 1.88
CA VAL A 70 21.46 12.23 3.02
C VAL A 70 20.15 12.74 3.61
N ARG A 71 19.98 14.07 3.71
CA ARG A 71 18.75 14.71 4.20
C ARG A 71 17.50 14.36 3.39
N ASP A 72 17.63 13.87 2.16
CA ASP A 72 16.50 13.47 1.30
C ASP A 72 16.24 11.96 1.37
N LEU A 73 17.26 11.19 1.74
CA LEU A 73 17.21 9.74 1.91
C LEU A 73 16.76 9.35 3.33
N GLU A 74 17.18 10.10 4.33
CA GLU A 74 16.86 9.86 5.73
C GLU A 74 15.47 10.42 6.05
N ARG A 75 14.51 9.51 6.22
CA ARG A 75 13.16 9.82 6.65
C ARG A 75 12.86 9.02 7.90
N THR A 76 13.26 9.56 9.05
CA THR A 76 12.88 9.06 10.37
C THR A 76 12.09 10.14 11.08
N VAL A 77 10.88 9.78 11.50
CA VAL A 77 9.94 10.65 12.19
C VAL A 77 9.77 10.11 13.61
N ASP A 78 9.92 10.98 14.60
CA ASP A 78 9.54 10.66 15.96
C ASP A 78 8.03 10.83 16.11
N PHE A 79 7.28 9.84 15.63
CA PHE A 79 5.83 9.92 15.54
C PHE A 79 5.17 9.66 16.88
N GLU A 80 4.64 10.72 17.48
CA GLU A 80 3.98 10.64 18.78
C GLU A 80 2.47 10.39 18.63
N ILE A 81 2.06 9.13 18.54
CA ILE A 81 0.62 8.78 18.48
C ILE A 81 -0.14 9.26 19.73
N LYS A 82 0.51 9.26 20.90
CA LYS A 82 -0.02 9.79 22.16
C LYS A 82 0.13 11.31 22.26
N GLY A 83 0.80 11.97 21.32
CA GLY A 83 1.00 13.42 21.25
C GLY A 83 -0.06 14.10 20.38
N GLU A 84 0.36 15.01 19.50
CA GLU A 84 -0.53 15.78 18.60
C GLU A 84 -0.34 15.47 17.12
N ASP A 85 0.59 14.56 16.82
CA ASP A 85 1.03 14.23 15.48
C ASP A 85 -0.05 13.52 14.67
N VAL A 86 -0.21 13.91 13.40
CA VAL A 86 -1.23 13.35 12.51
C VAL A 86 -0.59 12.89 11.20
N ILE A 87 -0.81 11.63 10.84
CA ILE A 87 -0.50 11.13 9.49
C ILE A 87 -1.64 11.56 8.56
N VAL A 88 -1.30 12.15 7.41
CA VAL A 88 -2.27 12.58 6.39
C VAL A 88 -2.03 11.78 5.11
N PHE A 89 -2.97 10.91 4.74
CA PHE A 89 -2.85 10.09 3.54
C PHE A 89 -3.52 10.75 2.33
N LEU A 90 -2.69 11.30 1.43
CA LEU A 90 -3.09 11.80 0.12
C LEU A 90 -3.27 10.62 -0.83
N HIS A 91 -4.53 10.27 -1.12
CA HIS A 91 -4.89 9.11 -1.94
C HIS A 91 -5.13 9.53 -3.40
N ILE A 92 -4.12 9.35 -4.25
CA ILE A 92 -4.25 9.53 -5.70
C ILE A 92 -5.05 8.36 -6.29
N GLN A 93 -5.95 8.63 -7.23
CA GLN A 93 -6.75 7.59 -7.87
C GLN A 93 -5.82 6.53 -8.51
N LYS A 94 -6.19 5.27 -8.30
CA LYS A 94 -5.61 4.09 -8.98
C LYS A 94 -4.16 3.74 -8.65
N THR A 95 -3.59 4.31 -7.58
CA THR A 95 -2.25 3.99 -7.07
C THR A 95 -2.26 2.92 -5.96
N GLY A 96 -3.26 2.03 -5.94
CA GLY A 96 -3.36 1.00 -4.89
C GLY A 96 -3.77 1.53 -3.50
N GLY A 97 -4.13 2.81 -3.38
CA GLY A 97 -4.42 3.44 -2.08
C GLY A 97 -5.62 2.87 -1.32
N THR A 98 -6.51 2.10 -1.95
CA THR A 98 -7.55 1.35 -1.21
C THR A 98 -6.93 0.24 -0.36
N THR A 99 -5.96 -0.52 -0.89
CA THR A 99 -5.27 -1.58 -0.15
C THR A 99 -4.40 -0.98 0.96
N PHE A 100 -3.61 0.03 0.62
CA PHE A 100 -2.74 0.69 1.60
C PHE A 100 -3.52 1.42 2.70
N GLY A 101 -4.58 2.14 2.33
CA GLY A 101 -5.47 2.77 3.31
C GLY A 101 -6.06 1.77 4.30
N ARG A 102 -6.43 0.56 3.85
CA ARG A 102 -6.88 -0.52 4.75
C ARG A 102 -5.75 -0.99 5.66
N HIS A 103 -4.52 -1.12 5.15
CA HIS A 103 -3.38 -1.44 6.01
C HIS A 103 -3.19 -0.42 7.14
N LEU A 104 -3.37 0.88 6.87
CA LEU A 104 -3.25 1.92 7.90
C LEU A 104 -4.28 1.81 9.03
N VAL A 105 -5.51 1.39 8.72
CA VAL A 105 -6.59 1.30 9.73
C VAL A 105 -6.74 -0.08 10.37
N GLN A 106 -6.30 -1.16 9.71
CA GLN A 106 -6.56 -2.53 10.15
C GLN A 106 -5.30 -3.38 10.37
N ASN A 107 -4.14 -2.97 9.85
CA ASN A 107 -2.95 -3.81 9.84
C ASN A 107 -1.77 -3.20 10.60
N VAL A 108 -1.88 -2.00 11.18
CA VAL A 108 -0.83 -1.42 12.03
C VAL A 108 -0.97 -1.99 13.45
N ARG A 109 0.14 -2.44 14.03
CA ARG A 109 0.20 -2.87 15.44
C ARG A 109 0.17 -1.63 16.33
N LEU A 110 -0.94 -1.42 17.04
CA LEU A 110 -1.19 -0.26 17.90
C LEU A 110 -1.60 -0.72 19.30
N GLU A 111 -1.29 0.09 20.31
CA GLU A 111 -1.79 -0.10 21.68
C GLU A 111 -3.33 -0.06 21.72
N VAL A 112 -3.91 0.88 20.98
CA VAL A 112 -5.35 0.99 20.75
C VAL A 112 -5.60 0.91 19.25
N PRO A 113 -6.10 -0.22 18.73
CA PRO A 113 -6.45 -0.37 17.31
C PRO A 113 -7.61 0.56 16.90
N CYS A 114 -7.74 0.81 15.60
CA CYS A 114 -8.93 1.51 15.09
C CYS A 114 -10.18 0.63 15.22
N ASP A 115 -11.31 1.23 15.60
CA ASP A 115 -12.61 0.55 15.60
C ASP A 115 -13.22 0.58 14.19
N CYS A 116 -13.17 -0.55 13.49
CA CYS A 116 -13.72 -0.74 12.15
C CYS A 116 -14.94 -1.68 12.20
N ARG A 117 -16.16 -1.12 12.16
CA ARG A 117 -17.39 -1.90 12.19
C ARG A 117 -17.75 -2.49 10.82
N PRO A 118 -18.19 -3.76 10.73
CA PRO A 118 -18.69 -4.33 9.49
C PRO A 118 -19.80 -3.46 8.87
N GLY A 119 -19.77 -3.31 7.54
CA GLY A 119 -20.70 -2.46 6.80
C GLY A 119 -20.38 -0.96 6.83
N GLN A 120 -19.52 -0.48 7.74
CA GLN A 120 -19.08 0.92 7.74
C GLN A 120 -17.82 1.10 6.88
N LYS A 121 -17.87 2.08 5.97
CA LYS A 121 -16.70 2.43 5.14
C LYS A 121 -15.64 3.22 5.92
N LYS A 122 -15.94 3.72 7.12
CA LYS A 122 -15.05 4.57 7.92
C LYS A 122 -14.82 3.93 9.29
N CYS A 123 -13.56 3.78 9.67
CA CYS A 123 -13.13 3.35 10.98
C CYS A 123 -12.89 4.54 11.90
N THR A 124 -12.93 4.29 13.20
CA THR A 124 -12.60 5.28 14.22
C THR A 124 -11.19 5.03 14.73
N CYS A 125 -10.23 5.85 14.27
CA CYS A 125 -8.82 5.78 14.66
C CYS A 125 -8.49 6.86 15.69
N TYR A 126 -8.76 6.57 16.96
CA TYR A 126 -8.49 7.48 18.06
C TYR A 126 -7.13 7.24 18.72
N ARG A 127 -6.61 8.30 19.34
CA ARG A 127 -5.43 8.21 20.21
C ARG A 127 -5.78 7.42 21.48
N PRO A 128 -4.80 6.76 22.12
CA PRO A 128 -5.01 6.19 23.45
C PRO A 128 -5.57 7.23 24.42
N ASN A 129 -6.65 6.88 25.12
CA ASN A 129 -7.32 7.71 26.13
C ASN A 129 -7.89 9.07 25.65
N ARG A 130 -7.97 9.35 24.34
CA ARG A 130 -8.50 10.62 23.81
C ARG A 130 -9.36 10.42 22.57
N LYS A 131 -10.49 11.13 22.47
CA LYS A 131 -11.38 11.13 21.29
C LYS A 131 -10.86 12.03 20.15
N GLU A 132 -9.56 11.98 19.89
CA GLU A 132 -8.86 12.76 18.88
C GLU A 132 -8.22 11.79 17.87
N THR A 133 -8.15 12.16 16.60
CA THR A 133 -7.63 11.25 15.57
C THR A 133 -6.14 11.47 15.31
N TRP A 134 -5.40 10.38 15.10
CA TRP A 134 -3.99 10.41 14.69
C TRP A 134 -3.80 10.17 13.19
N LEU A 135 -4.87 9.84 12.47
CA LEU A 135 -4.85 9.52 11.03
C LEU A 135 -5.95 10.29 10.30
N PHE A 136 -5.55 11.12 9.33
CA PHE A 136 -6.44 11.75 8.37
C PHE A 136 -6.41 10.98 7.05
N SER A 137 -7.50 10.31 6.71
CA SER A 137 -7.61 9.48 5.51
C SER A 137 -9.06 9.19 5.15
N ARG A 138 -9.30 8.69 3.93
CA ARG A 138 -10.60 8.16 3.50
C ARG A 138 -11.24 7.22 4.52
N PHE A 139 -10.46 6.32 5.11
CA PHE A 139 -10.97 5.27 5.99
C PHE A 139 -10.98 5.64 7.47
N SER A 140 -10.53 6.84 7.86
CA SER A 140 -10.57 7.31 9.24
C SER A 140 -11.45 8.56 9.40
N THR A 141 -11.18 9.61 8.64
CA THR A 141 -11.92 10.88 8.67
C THR A 141 -12.96 10.98 7.57
N GLY A 142 -12.84 10.16 6.51
CA GLY A 142 -13.66 10.27 5.31
C GLY A 142 -13.06 11.30 4.35
N TRP A 143 -13.90 11.82 3.45
CA TRP A 143 -13.51 12.85 2.49
C TRP A 143 -13.77 14.25 3.04
N SER A 144 -13.28 14.54 4.25
CA SER A 144 -13.59 15.81 4.95
C SER A 144 -13.05 17.06 4.25
N CYS A 145 -12.07 16.90 3.35
CA CYS A 145 -11.48 17.98 2.55
C CYS A 145 -11.81 17.87 1.05
N GLY A 146 -12.80 17.06 0.69
CA GLY A 146 -13.12 16.75 -0.71
C GLY A 146 -12.78 15.32 -1.11
N LEU A 147 -13.52 14.79 -2.08
CA LEU A 147 -13.28 13.47 -2.65
C LEU A 147 -11.93 13.44 -3.36
N HIS A 148 -11.02 12.55 -2.93
CA HIS A 148 -9.66 12.48 -3.45
C HIS A 148 -8.92 13.83 -3.40
N ALA A 149 -9.06 14.54 -2.28
CA ALA A 149 -8.40 15.82 -2.06
C ALA A 149 -6.89 15.76 -2.37
N ASP A 150 -6.42 16.67 -3.22
CA ASP A 150 -5.03 16.75 -3.64
C ASP A 150 -4.13 17.51 -2.65
N TRP A 151 -2.86 17.74 -3.00
CA TRP A 151 -1.91 18.44 -2.14
C TRP A 151 -2.36 19.87 -1.83
N THR A 152 -2.85 20.60 -2.84
CA THR A 152 -3.35 21.98 -2.67
C THR A 152 -4.58 21.99 -1.76
N GLU A 153 -5.51 21.05 -1.95
CA GLU A 153 -6.71 20.96 -1.11
C GLU A 153 -6.37 20.56 0.33
N LEU A 154 -5.56 19.52 0.53
CA LEU A 154 -5.27 18.98 1.87
C LEU A 154 -4.46 19.95 2.73
N THR A 155 -3.41 20.58 2.16
CA THR A 155 -2.56 21.52 2.92
C THR A 155 -3.32 22.75 3.39
N ASN A 156 -4.32 23.20 2.62
CA ASN A 156 -5.18 24.33 2.99
C ASN A 156 -6.38 23.94 3.89
N CYS A 157 -6.82 22.68 3.88
CA CYS A 157 -8.03 22.25 4.58
C CYS A 157 -7.78 21.49 5.90
N VAL A 158 -6.82 20.56 5.93
CA VAL A 158 -6.66 19.61 7.06
C VAL A 158 -6.45 20.30 8.42
N PRO A 159 -5.60 21.34 8.54
CA PRO A 159 -5.44 22.05 9.82
C PRO A 159 -6.76 22.64 10.34
N GLY A 160 -7.55 23.28 9.46
CA GLY A 160 -8.83 23.88 9.83
C GLY A 160 -9.87 22.85 10.27
N VAL A 161 -9.99 21.74 9.54
CA VAL A 161 -10.94 20.66 9.84
C VAL A 161 -10.66 20.02 11.21
N LEU A 162 -9.39 19.70 11.51
CA LEU A 162 -9.05 19.07 12.79
C LEU A 162 -9.18 20.03 13.96
N ASN A 163 -8.76 21.29 13.81
CA ASN A 163 -8.88 22.30 14.87
C ASN A 163 -10.35 22.58 15.23
N LYS A 164 -11.25 22.66 14.22
CA LYS A 164 -12.69 22.84 14.43
C LYS A 164 -13.32 21.65 15.15
N LYS A 165 -12.91 20.42 14.82
CA LYS A 165 -13.49 19.21 15.40
C LYS A 165 -13.10 19.00 16.87
N GLU A 166 -11.93 19.48 17.27
CA GLU A 166 -11.36 19.25 18.59
C GLU A 166 -11.51 20.45 19.55
N ASN A 167 -12.17 21.53 19.10
CA ASN A 167 -12.42 22.77 19.85
C ASN A 167 -11.15 23.34 20.53
N LYS A 168 -9.97 23.08 19.95
CA LYS A 168 -8.66 23.51 20.48
C LYS A 168 -7.76 23.90 19.33
N SER A 169 -7.27 25.15 19.35
CA SER A 169 -6.15 25.55 18.49
C SER A 169 -4.86 25.02 19.10
N LYS A 170 -4.38 23.88 18.60
CA LYS A 170 -3.12 23.29 19.07
C LYS A 170 -1.99 23.82 18.20
N LYS A 171 -1.29 24.86 18.69
CA LYS A 171 -0.18 25.55 18.00
C LYS A 171 1.00 24.65 17.57
N LEU A 172 1.04 23.38 17.98
CA LEU A 172 2.17 22.46 17.82
C LEU A 172 1.85 21.18 17.01
N ARG A 173 0.67 21.07 16.38
CA ARG A 173 0.31 19.87 15.62
C ARG A 173 1.18 19.70 14.37
N LYS A 174 1.90 18.57 14.29
CA LYS A 174 2.67 18.19 13.12
C LYS A 174 1.84 17.31 12.18
N PHE A 175 1.89 17.60 10.89
CA PHE A 175 1.21 16.84 9.84
C PHE A 175 2.24 16.11 8.98
N TYR A 176 2.18 14.78 9.01
CA TYR A 176 3.05 13.92 8.21
C TYR A 176 2.29 13.42 6.99
N TYR A 177 2.47 14.14 5.88
CA TYR A 177 1.87 13.77 4.61
C TYR A 177 2.53 12.53 4.03
N ILE A 178 1.68 11.61 3.55
CA ILE A 178 2.09 10.39 2.87
C ILE A 178 1.25 10.13 1.62
N THR A 179 1.81 9.39 0.66
CA THR A 179 1.08 9.00 -0.55
C THR A 179 1.57 7.67 -1.14
N LEU A 180 0.87 7.18 -2.17
CA LEU A 180 1.33 6.10 -3.03
C LEU A 180 1.34 6.55 -4.49
N LEU A 181 2.37 6.14 -5.21
CA LEU A 181 2.48 6.28 -6.66
C LEU A 181 2.43 4.94 -7.38
N ARG A 182 2.24 5.03 -8.69
CA ARG A 182 2.20 3.89 -9.60
C ARG A 182 2.77 4.32 -10.94
N ASP A 183 3.36 3.37 -11.65
CA ASP A 183 3.75 3.50 -13.05
C ASP A 183 2.62 4.21 -13.84
N PRO A 184 2.90 5.32 -14.54
CA PRO A 184 1.87 6.15 -15.15
C PRO A 184 1.00 5.41 -16.16
N VAL A 185 1.58 4.57 -17.02
CA VAL A 185 0.83 3.77 -18.01
C VAL A 185 -0.13 2.83 -17.30
N SER A 186 0.38 2.04 -16.34
CA SER A 186 -0.43 1.13 -15.54
C SER A 186 -1.53 1.83 -14.74
N ARG A 187 -1.23 3.02 -14.21
CA ARG A 187 -2.17 3.86 -13.46
C ARG A 187 -3.27 4.42 -14.38
N TYR A 188 -2.90 4.91 -15.55
CA TYR A 188 -3.79 5.47 -16.56
C TYR A 188 -4.78 4.42 -17.08
N LEU A 189 -4.29 3.23 -17.46
CA LEU A 189 -5.13 2.11 -17.90
C LEU A 189 -6.08 1.63 -16.79
N SER A 190 -5.58 1.56 -15.56
CA SER A 190 -6.40 1.23 -14.39
C SER A 190 -7.52 2.25 -14.15
N GLU A 191 -7.27 3.52 -14.47
CA GLU A 191 -8.25 4.61 -14.42
C GLU A 191 -9.28 4.49 -15.53
N TRP A 192 -8.84 4.35 -16.78
CA TRP A 192 -9.71 4.11 -17.92
C TRP A 192 -10.68 2.95 -17.63
N ARG A 193 -10.17 1.78 -17.22
CA ARG A 193 -11.03 0.63 -16.86
C ARG A 193 -12.00 0.93 -15.72
N HIS A 194 -11.68 1.89 -14.84
CA HIS A 194 -12.59 2.34 -13.77
C HIS A 194 -13.67 3.27 -14.27
N VAL A 195 -13.30 4.19 -15.16
CA VAL A 195 -14.21 5.12 -15.80
C VAL A 195 -15.17 4.38 -16.74
N GLN A 196 -14.66 3.43 -17.52
CA GLN A 196 -15.44 2.54 -18.39
C GLN A 196 -16.57 1.78 -17.64
N ARG A 197 -16.43 1.58 -16.32
CA ARG A 197 -17.46 0.95 -15.47
C ARG A 197 -18.22 1.94 -14.56
N GLY A 198 -18.19 3.23 -14.89
CA GLY A 198 -19.01 4.27 -14.26
C GLY A 198 -18.34 5.12 -13.18
N ALA A 199 -17.01 5.02 -12.96
CA ALA A 199 -16.35 5.96 -12.06
C ALA A 199 -16.18 7.33 -12.72
N THR A 200 -16.56 8.38 -11.99
CA THR A 200 -16.40 9.77 -12.46
C THR A 200 -15.60 10.62 -11.49
N TRP A 201 -15.73 10.35 -10.18
CA TRP A 201 -15.28 11.25 -9.11
C TRP A 201 -15.81 12.69 -9.24
N LYS A 202 -16.97 12.88 -9.90
CA LYS A 202 -17.55 14.20 -10.19
C LYS A 202 -17.89 15.08 -8.97
N THR A 203 -17.85 14.51 -7.75
CA THR A 203 -18.04 15.26 -6.50
C THR A 203 -16.71 15.68 -5.85
N SER A 204 -15.59 15.56 -6.56
CA SER A 204 -14.33 16.20 -6.19
C SER A 204 -14.49 17.72 -6.27
N LEU A 205 -13.92 18.43 -5.29
CA LEU A 205 -14.10 19.88 -5.18
C LEU A 205 -13.12 20.64 -6.07
N HIS A 206 -11.88 20.13 -6.20
CA HIS A 206 -10.81 20.79 -6.94
C HIS A 206 -10.52 22.20 -6.39
N MET A 207 -10.59 22.34 -5.07
CA MET A 207 -10.45 23.64 -4.40
C MET A 207 -9.03 24.19 -4.58
N CYS A 208 -8.92 25.41 -5.11
CA CYS A 208 -7.65 26.11 -5.26
C CYS A 208 -7.91 27.62 -5.10
N ASP A 209 -7.04 28.32 -4.39
CA ASP A 209 -7.19 29.74 -4.03
C ASP A 209 -8.58 30.10 -3.46
N GLY A 210 -9.14 29.19 -2.65
CA GLY A 210 -10.40 29.40 -1.93
C GLY A 210 -11.67 29.23 -2.77
N ARG A 211 -11.58 28.78 -4.03
CA ARG A 211 -12.74 28.51 -4.89
C ARG A 211 -12.64 27.18 -5.65
N THR A 212 -13.77 26.71 -6.15
CA THR A 212 -13.85 25.58 -7.09
C THR A 212 -13.71 26.09 -8.54
N PRO A 213 -13.20 25.27 -9.48
CA PRO A 213 -13.09 25.66 -10.87
C PRO A 213 -14.46 25.75 -11.54
N THR A 214 -14.59 26.64 -12.52
CA THR A 214 -15.81 26.71 -13.34
C THR A 214 -15.83 25.59 -14.39
N PRO A 215 -16.99 25.29 -15.00
CA PRO A 215 -17.07 24.33 -16.10
C PRO A 215 -16.21 24.71 -17.32
N GLU A 216 -15.93 25.99 -17.52
CA GLU A 216 -15.03 26.48 -18.58
C GLU A 216 -13.55 26.19 -18.24
N GLU A 217 -13.17 26.29 -16.96
CA GLU A 217 -11.81 25.98 -16.50
C GLU A 217 -11.57 24.46 -16.43
N LEU A 218 -12.61 23.67 -16.17
CA LEU A 218 -12.54 22.21 -16.09
C LEU A 218 -13.74 21.57 -16.80
N PRO A 219 -13.73 21.50 -18.15
CA PRO A 219 -14.79 20.87 -18.91
C PRO A 219 -14.87 19.35 -18.69
N PRO A 220 -16.06 18.75 -18.65
CA PRO A 220 -16.21 17.29 -18.57
C PRO A 220 -15.86 16.63 -19.92
N CYS A 221 -15.35 15.39 -19.87
CA CYS A 221 -15.10 14.57 -21.06
C CYS A 221 -16.32 13.77 -21.55
N TYR A 222 -17.45 13.89 -20.87
CA TYR A 222 -18.64 13.08 -21.13
C TYR A 222 -19.91 13.91 -20.91
N GLU A 223 -20.96 13.50 -21.59
CA GLU A 223 -22.31 14.04 -21.40
C GLU A 223 -23.11 13.13 -20.45
N GLY A 224 -24.08 13.70 -19.74
CA GLY A 224 -24.95 12.92 -18.85
C GLY A 224 -24.31 12.55 -17.51
N THR A 225 -24.56 11.33 -17.03
CA THR A 225 -24.29 10.95 -15.63
C THR A 225 -22.85 10.50 -15.37
N ASP A 226 -22.25 9.80 -16.33
CA ASP A 226 -20.92 9.20 -16.28
C ASP A 226 -20.39 8.87 -17.68
N TRP A 227 -19.17 8.32 -17.74
CA TRP A 227 -18.49 7.95 -18.98
C TRP A 227 -18.38 6.41 -19.15
N SER A 228 -19.42 5.69 -18.73
CA SER A 228 -19.48 4.23 -18.85
C SER A 228 -19.39 3.79 -20.30
N GLY A 229 -18.69 2.67 -20.55
CA GLY A 229 -18.52 2.12 -21.89
C GLY A 229 -17.49 2.82 -22.77
N CYS A 230 -16.87 3.93 -22.33
CA CYS A 230 -15.87 4.63 -23.14
C CYS A 230 -14.72 3.71 -23.59
N THR A 231 -14.35 3.81 -24.86
CA THR A 231 -13.20 3.11 -25.42
C THR A 231 -11.90 3.75 -24.92
N LEU A 232 -10.77 3.03 -25.01
CA LEU A 232 -9.47 3.61 -24.67
C LEU A 232 -9.16 4.82 -25.57
N GLN A 233 -9.51 4.74 -26.84
CA GLN A 233 -9.33 5.83 -27.81
C GLN A 233 -10.09 7.09 -27.37
N GLN A 234 -11.40 6.98 -27.10
CA GLN A 234 -12.21 8.10 -26.59
C GLN A 234 -11.64 8.69 -25.29
N PHE A 235 -11.12 7.81 -24.41
CA PHE A 235 -10.51 8.23 -23.16
C PHE A 235 -9.23 9.05 -23.37
N MET A 236 -8.39 8.66 -24.34
CA MET A 236 -7.16 9.36 -24.72
C MET A 236 -7.42 10.66 -25.50
N ASP A 237 -8.49 10.70 -26.29
CA ASP A 237 -8.78 11.83 -27.18
C ASP A 237 -9.38 13.05 -26.48
N CYS A 238 -9.91 12.88 -25.26
CA CYS A 238 -10.41 14.04 -24.50
C CYS A 238 -9.24 14.90 -23.96
N PRO A 239 -9.09 16.16 -24.40
CA PRO A 239 -7.98 17.02 -23.96
C PRO A 239 -8.09 17.43 -22.48
N TYR A 240 -9.31 17.43 -21.92
CA TYR A 240 -9.59 17.81 -20.53
C TYR A 240 -9.58 16.63 -19.56
N ASN A 241 -9.14 15.44 -20.01
CA ASN A 241 -9.17 14.24 -19.18
C ASN A 241 -8.25 14.39 -17.97
N LEU A 242 -8.84 14.46 -16.77
CA LEU A 242 -8.11 14.54 -15.50
C LEU A 242 -7.23 13.31 -15.20
N ALA A 243 -7.33 12.24 -15.98
CA ALA A 243 -6.37 11.14 -15.92
C ALA A 243 -4.98 11.57 -16.42
N ASN A 244 -4.89 12.50 -17.36
CA ASN A 244 -3.61 12.99 -17.89
C ASN A 244 -2.82 13.69 -16.77
N ASN A 245 -1.57 13.27 -16.58
CA ASN A 245 -0.64 13.83 -15.58
C ASN A 245 -1.25 13.96 -14.17
N ARG A 246 -2.08 12.98 -13.77
CA ARG A 246 -2.82 13.01 -12.51
C ARG A 246 -1.90 13.09 -11.31
N GLN A 247 -0.80 12.33 -11.27
CA GLN A 247 0.07 12.28 -10.10
C GLN A 247 0.78 13.62 -9.90
N VAL A 248 1.31 14.22 -10.97
CA VAL A 248 1.90 15.56 -10.93
C VAL A 248 0.88 16.60 -10.50
N ARG A 249 -0.29 16.64 -11.14
CA ARG A 249 -1.34 17.61 -10.79
C ARG A 249 -1.76 17.50 -9.33
N MET A 250 -1.93 16.28 -8.81
CA MET A 250 -2.39 16.07 -7.44
C MET A 250 -1.32 16.24 -6.37
N LEU A 251 -0.04 16.31 -6.74
CA LEU A 251 1.08 16.53 -5.80
C LEU A 251 1.64 17.94 -5.86
N ALA A 252 1.45 18.64 -6.97
CA ALA A 252 1.89 20.01 -7.13
C ALA A 252 1.02 20.98 -6.32
N ASP A 253 1.62 22.12 -6.01
CA ASP A 253 0.88 23.32 -5.63
C ASP A 253 0.30 23.99 -6.88
N LEU A 254 -1.01 23.85 -7.08
CA LEU A 254 -1.70 24.41 -8.23
C LEU A 254 -1.81 25.95 -8.20
N SER A 255 -1.67 26.59 -7.04
CA SER A 255 -1.69 28.05 -6.94
C SER A 255 -0.53 28.69 -7.72
N LEU A 256 0.60 27.99 -7.83
CA LEU A 256 1.80 28.44 -8.56
C LEU A 256 1.57 28.67 -10.07
N VAL A 257 0.48 28.12 -10.61
CA VAL A 257 0.17 28.17 -12.05
C VAL A 257 -1.19 28.79 -12.34
N GLY A 258 -1.78 29.51 -11.39
CA GLY A 258 -3.13 30.08 -11.54
C GLY A 258 -4.23 29.04 -11.45
N CYS A 259 -4.04 28.00 -10.63
CA CYS A 259 -5.01 26.91 -10.43
C CYS A 259 -5.37 26.21 -11.76
N TYR A 260 -6.67 26.13 -12.06
CA TYR A 260 -7.21 25.49 -13.26
C TYR A 260 -7.34 26.45 -14.45
N ASN A 261 -6.99 27.73 -14.29
CA ASN A 261 -6.96 28.66 -15.41
C ASN A 261 -5.70 28.43 -16.25
N LEU A 262 -5.87 27.79 -17.41
CA LEU A 262 -4.76 27.46 -18.31
C LEU A 262 -4.14 28.70 -18.99
N SER A 263 -4.88 29.81 -19.07
CA SER A 263 -4.43 31.04 -19.74
C SER A 263 -3.44 31.87 -18.92
N THR A 264 -3.30 31.59 -17.61
CA THR A 264 -2.45 32.41 -16.72
C THR A 264 -0.97 32.23 -16.97
N VAL A 265 -0.53 31.01 -17.33
CA VAL A 265 0.88 30.67 -17.51
C VAL A 265 1.05 29.85 -18.78
N PRO A 266 1.99 30.18 -19.68
CA PRO A 266 2.24 29.39 -20.89
C PRO A 266 2.50 27.91 -20.59
N ASP A 267 1.95 27.01 -21.39
CA ASP A 267 1.93 25.55 -21.14
C ASP A 267 3.29 24.95 -20.79
N LYS A 268 4.35 25.35 -21.52
CA LYS A 268 5.72 24.87 -21.25
C LYS A 268 6.20 25.28 -19.86
N ARG A 269 5.93 26.53 -19.46
CA ARG A 269 6.31 27.04 -18.14
C ARG A 269 5.44 26.43 -17.04
N ARG A 270 4.14 26.29 -17.30
CA ARG A 270 3.17 25.63 -16.40
C ARG A 270 3.61 24.20 -16.09
N SER A 271 3.96 23.43 -17.12
CA SER A 271 4.42 22.04 -17.00
C SER A 271 5.68 21.91 -16.15
N GLN A 272 6.66 22.80 -16.35
CA GLN A 272 7.87 22.85 -15.53
C GLN A 272 7.57 23.17 -14.05
N LEU A 273 6.74 24.19 -13.80
CA LEU A 273 6.37 24.58 -12.43
C LEU A 273 5.64 23.45 -11.70
N LEU A 274 4.69 22.79 -12.38
CA LEU A 274 3.96 21.65 -11.83
C LEU A 274 4.90 20.47 -11.50
N LEU A 275 5.78 20.10 -12.43
CA LEU A 275 6.69 18.98 -12.22
C LEU A 275 7.67 19.24 -11.07
N GLU A 276 8.28 20.42 -11.02
CA GLU A 276 9.21 20.79 -9.95
C GLU A 276 8.51 20.90 -8.59
N SER A 277 7.29 21.45 -8.56
CA SER A 277 6.46 21.49 -7.36
C SER A 277 6.10 20.08 -6.86
N ALA A 278 5.65 19.19 -7.75
CA ALA A 278 5.34 17.80 -7.42
C ALA A 278 6.56 17.03 -6.90
N LYS A 279 7.73 17.15 -7.56
CA LYS A 279 8.99 16.51 -7.12
C LYS A 279 9.40 17.01 -5.73
N LYS A 280 9.30 18.33 -5.50
CA LYS A 280 9.61 18.94 -4.21
C LYS A 280 8.67 18.42 -3.12
N ASN A 281 7.36 18.53 -3.33
CA ASN A 281 6.35 18.13 -2.35
C ASN A 281 6.46 16.64 -2.02
N LEU A 282 6.63 15.77 -3.02
CA LEU A 282 6.83 14.33 -2.82
C LEU A 282 8.11 14.01 -2.03
N ARG A 283 9.23 14.67 -2.35
CA ARG A 283 10.50 14.49 -1.63
C ARG A 283 10.39 14.93 -0.18
N ASP A 284 9.67 16.01 0.09
CA ASP A 284 9.52 16.63 1.40
C ASP A 284 8.45 15.91 2.27
N MET A 285 7.58 15.08 1.68
CA MET A 285 6.69 14.20 2.43
C MET A 285 7.45 13.30 3.41
N ALA A 286 6.78 12.95 4.51
CA ALA A 286 7.34 12.04 5.52
C ALA A 286 7.63 10.68 4.89
N PHE A 287 6.72 10.17 4.06
CA PHE A 287 6.84 8.88 3.40
C PHE A 287 6.04 8.84 2.10
N PHE A 288 6.52 8.11 1.11
CA PHE A 288 5.69 7.65 0.00
C PHE A 288 6.07 6.22 -0.38
N GLY A 289 5.11 5.50 -0.95
CA GLY A 289 5.31 4.15 -1.45
C GLY A 289 5.05 4.03 -2.95
N LEU A 290 5.45 2.89 -3.49
CA LEU A 290 5.23 2.53 -4.89
C LEU A 290 4.41 1.24 -4.96
N THR A 291 3.44 1.21 -5.87
CA THR A 291 2.48 0.10 -6.01
C THR A 291 3.18 -1.21 -6.39
N GLU A 292 4.26 -1.12 -7.15
CA GLU A 292 5.06 -2.21 -7.69
C GLU A 292 5.99 -2.84 -6.64
N TYR A 293 6.14 -2.21 -5.47
CA TYR A 293 7.12 -2.61 -4.45
C TYR A 293 6.49 -2.73 -3.06
N GLN A 294 5.43 -3.53 -2.91
CA GLN A 294 4.63 -3.61 -1.67
C GLN A 294 5.46 -3.91 -0.41
N ARG A 295 6.40 -4.86 -0.46
CA ARG A 295 7.27 -5.20 0.69
C ARG A 295 8.26 -4.10 1.05
N LYS A 296 8.83 -3.41 0.05
CA LYS A 296 9.73 -2.26 0.29
C LYS A 296 8.96 -1.05 0.83
N THR A 297 7.73 -0.84 0.33
CA THR A 297 6.78 0.15 0.82
C THR A 297 6.45 -0.09 2.30
N GLN A 298 6.17 -1.34 2.68
CA GLN A 298 5.99 -1.73 4.08
C GLN A 298 7.24 -1.40 4.90
N PHE A 299 8.41 -1.86 4.47
CA PHE A 299 9.68 -1.64 5.17
C PHE A 299 9.92 -0.17 5.47
N LEU A 300 9.87 0.68 4.43
CA LEU A 300 10.14 2.11 4.59
C LEU A 300 9.11 2.79 5.49
N PHE A 301 7.82 2.46 5.39
CA PHE A 301 6.80 3.02 6.28
C PHE A 301 7.10 2.68 7.74
N GLU A 302 7.40 1.42 8.03
CA GLU A 302 7.69 0.95 9.38
C GLU A 302 8.88 1.69 10.00
N ARG A 303 9.94 1.90 9.21
CA ARG A 303 11.16 2.60 9.69
C ARG A 303 10.95 4.10 9.81
N THR A 304 10.17 4.70 8.92
CA THR A 304 9.88 6.13 8.99
C THR A 304 9.09 6.49 10.23
N PHE A 305 8.04 5.75 10.56
CA PHE A 305 7.17 6.08 11.69
C PHE A 305 7.46 5.28 12.97
N ARG A 306 8.44 4.38 12.94
CA ARG A 306 8.73 3.40 14.02
C ARG A 306 7.49 2.58 14.42
N LEU A 307 6.65 2.29 13.42
CA LEU A 307 5.47 1.43 13.55
C LEU A 307 5.75 0.06 12.93
N ARG A 308 4.93 -0.93 13.24
CA ARG A 308 5.01 -2.26 12.60
C ARG A 308 3.65 -2.67 12.08
N PHE A 309 3.61 -3.32 10.91
CA PHE A 309 2.40 -3.98 10.47
C PHE A 309 2.29 -5.37 11.10
N ILE A 310 1.05 -5.85 11.27
CA ILE A 310 0.74 -7.16 11.85
C ILE A 310 0.98 -8.24 10.81
N ARG A 311 0.47 -8.04 9.59
CA ARG A 311 0.62 -8.95 8.45
C ARG A 311 1.52 -8.35 7.36
N PRO A 312 2.31 -9.18 6.66
CA PRO A 312 3.12 -8.73 5.53
C PRO A 312 2.24 -8.19 4.39
N PHE A 313 2.71 -7.16 3.70
CA PHE A 313 2.10 -6.70 2.46
C PHE A 313 2.34 -7.72 1.35
N MET A 314 1.33 -7.98 0.52
CA MET A 314 1.38 -8.94 -0.57
C MET A 314 1.42 -8.22 -1.91
N GLN A 315 2.28 -8.69 -2.83
CA GLN A 315 2.39 -8.16 -4.19
C GLN A 315 1.37 -8.85 -5.10
N TYR A 316 0.53 -8.08 -5.78
CA TYR A 316 -0.43 -8.58 -6.76
C TYR A 316 -0.18 -7.92 -8.11
N ASN A 317 0.44 -8.66 -9.03
CA ASN A 317 0.80 -8.15 -10.35
C ASN A 317 -0.31 -8.37 -11.40
N SER A 318 -1.20 -9.34 -11.17
CA SER A 318 -2.41 -9.60 -11.98
C SER A 318 -3.48 -8.53 -11.74
N THR A 319 -3.21 -7.32 -12.24
CA THR A 319 -4.12 -6.18 -12.14
C THR A 319 -4.94 -6.01 -13.42
N ARG A 320 -6.09 -5.31 -13.34
CA ARG A 320 -6.90 -4.97 -14.52
C ARG A 320 -6.15 -4.15 -15.58
N ALA A 321 -5.03 -3.52 -15.23
CA ALA A 321 -4.15 -2.84 -16.17
C ALA A 321 -3.17 -3.80 -16.85
N ALA A 322 -2.72 -4.85 -16.14
CA ALA A 322 -1.78 -5.84 -16.67
C ALA A 322 -2.45 -6.82 -17.66
N GLY A 323 -3.77 -6.95 -17.63
CA GLY A 323 -4.54 -7.77 -18.58
C GLY A 323 -5.01 -7.02 -19.83
N VAL A 324 -4.39 -5.88 -20.18
CA VAL A 324 -4.67 -5.16 -21.41
C VAL A 324 -3.50 -5.37 -22.36
N ASP A 325 -3.69 -6.17 -23.40
CA ASP A 325 -2.72 -6.27 -24.49
C ASP A 325 -2.79 -4.97 -25.30
N LEU A 326 -1.66 -4.28 -25.41
CA LEU A 326 -1.55 -2.99 -26.07
C LEU A 326 -0.46 -3.04 -27.13
N GLU A 327 -0.75 -2.43 -28.27
CA GLU A 327 0.25 -2.13 -29.29
C GLU A 327 1.24 -1.09 -28.75
N ASN A 328 2.51 -1.18 -29.18
CA ASN A 328 3.56 -0.28 -28.73
C ASN A 328 3.22 1.21 -28.99
N ASP A 329 2.56 1.51 -30.11
CA ASP A 329 2.15 2.88 -30.46
C ASP A 329 1.10 3.43 -29.48
N THR A 330 0.21 2.57 -28.97
CA THR A 330 -0.76 2.97 -27.95
C THR A 330 -0.07 3.26 -26.62
N VAL A 331 0.93 2.46 -26.25
CA VAL A 331 1.73 2.72 -25.04
C VAL A 331 2.46 4.05 -25.16
N ALA A 332 3.14 4.30 -26.28
CA ALA A 332 3.85 5.56 -26.53
C ALA A 332 2.91 6.78 -26.45
N ARG A 333 1.68 6.66 -26.98
CA ARG A 333 0.66 7.71 -26.86
C ARG A 333 0.24 7.97 -25.41
N ILE A 334 0.08 6.92 -24.60
CA ILE A 334 -0.25 7.06 -23.18
C ILE A 334 0.91 7.73 -22.42
N GLU A 335 2.16 7.36 -22.75
CA GLU A 335 3.36 7.99 -22.19
C GLU A 335 3.40 9.49 -22.54
N GLU A 336 3.10 9.87 -23.77
CA GLU A 336 3.02 11.28 -24.22
C GLU A 336 1.96 12.06 -23.41
N LEU A 337 0.74 11.52 -23.30
CA LEU A 337 -0.35 12.13 -22.50
C LEU A 337 -0.01 12.27 -21.01
N ASN A 338 0.95 11.48 -20.53
CA ASN A 338 1.38 11.43 -19.14
C ASN A 338 2.87 11.79 -18.97
N ASP A 339 3.45 12.59 -19.87
CA ASP A 339 4.89 12.89 -19.87
C ASP A 339 5.41 13.43 -18.52
N LEU A 340 4.65 14.32 -17.87
CA LEU A 340 5.03 14.84 -16.55
C LEU A 340 4.97 13.74 -15.48
N ASP A 341 3.95 12.88 -15.52
CA ASP A 341 3.84 11.72 -14.64
C ASP A 341 4.98 10.72 -14.89
N MET A 342 5.42 10.53 -16.14
CA MET A 342 6.58 9.69 -16.49
C MET A 342 7.87 10.23 -15.86
N GLN A 343 8.11 11.54 -16.00
CA GLN A 343 9.28 12.19 -15.39
C GLN A 343 9.22 12.19 -13.86
N LEU A 344 8.03 12.40 -13.26
CA LEU A 344 7.84 12.33 -11.82
C LEU A 344 8.06 10.91 -11.30
N TYR A 345 7.51 9.90 -11.96
CA TYR A 345 7.61 8.51 -11.51
C TYR A 345 9.04 7.99 -11.63
N ASP A 346 9.78 8.35 -12.70
CA ASP A 346 11.20 8.02 -12.82
C ASP A 346 12.03 8.62 -11.66
N TYR A 347 11.82 9.90 -11.34
CA TYR A 347 12.43 10.56 -10.18
C TYR A 347 12.03 9.88 -8.86
N ALA A 348 10.74 9.59 -8.68
CA ALA A 348 10.21 8.99 -7.46
C ALA A 348 10.73 7.56 -7.24
N ARG A 349 10.84 6.77 -8.32
CA ARG A 349 11.40 5.42 -8.31
C ARG A 349 12.85 5.44 -7.86
N ASP A 350 13.65 6.34 -8.42
CA ASP A 350 15.05 6.49 -8.04
C ASP A 350 15.18 6.88 -6.56
N LEU A 351 14.47 7.93 -6.11
CA LEU A 351 14.46 8.36 -4.71
C LEU A 351 14.02 7.23 -3.76
N PHE A 352 12.98 6.48 -4.13
CA PHE A 352 12.45 5.38 -3.33
C PHE A 352 13.45 4.23 -3.17
N GLN A 353 14.12 3.83 -4.26
CA GLN A 353 15.14 2.77 -4.19
C GLN A 353 16.37 3.23 -3.40
N GLN A 354 16.81 4.48 -3.55
CA GLN A 354 17.91 5.02 -2.75
C GLN A 354 17.55 5.11 -1.27
N ARG A 355 16.32 5.53 -0.92
CA ARG A 355 15.81 5.50 0.47
C ARG A 355 15.86 4.09 1.04
N TYR A 356 15.33 3.11 0.28
CA TYR A 356 15.34 1.71 0.69
C TYR A 356 16.76 1.19 0.95
N GLN A 357 17.67 1.41 -0.01
CA GLN A 357 19.07 1.02 0.10
C GLN A 357 19.77 1.66 1.28
N TYR A 358 19.61 2.98 1.45
CA TYR A 358 20.23 3.75 2.52
C TYR A 358 19.77 3.23 3.89
N THR A 359 18.46 3.10 4.10
CA THR A 359 17.90 2.59 5.36
C THR A 359 18.34 1.16 5.65
N ARG A 360 18.36 0.27 4.65
CA ARG A 360 18.88 -1.11 4.79
C ARG A 360 20.35 -1.14 5.19
N GLN A 361 21.18 -0.28 4.60
CA GLN A 361 22.60 -0.18 4.94
C GLN A 361 22.80 0.31 6.37
N LEU A 362 22.03 1.30 6.81
CA LEU A 362 22.04 1.79 8.19
C LEU A 362 21.66 0.68 9.19
N GLU A 363 20.59 -0.07 8.94
CA GLU A 363 20.19 -1.19 9.81
C GLU A 363 21.27 -2.27 9.89
N ARG A 364 21.85 -2.68 8.74
CA ARG A 364 22.95 -3.65 8.71
C ARG A 364 24.19 -3.14 9.44
N ARG A 365 24.46 -1.84 9.40
CA ARG A 365 25.57 -1.22 10.14
C ARG A 365 25.29 -1.23 11.64
N ALA A 366 24.09 -0.82 12.05
CA ALA A 366 23.66 -0.83 13.45
C ALA A 366 23.69 -2.25 14.04
N HIS A 367 23.19 -3.25 13.30
CA HIS A 367 23.22 -4.65 13.73
C HIS A 367 24.65 -5.17 13.92
N ARG A 368 25.56 -4.90 12.98
CA ARG A 368 26.99 -5.27 13.10
C ARG A 368 27.66 -4.62 14.31
N LEU A 369 27.34 -3.36 14.60
CA LEU A 369 27.86 -2.67 15.78
C LEU A 369 27.29 -3.26 17.08
N ALA A 370 26.00 -3.62 17.10
CA ALA A 370 25.38 -4.28 18.24
C ALA A 370 25.98 -5.67 18.53
N LEU A 371 26.25 -6.48 17.50
CA LEU A 371 26.92 -7.77 17.64
C LEU A 371 28.33 -7.63 18.21
N ARG A 372 29.13 -6.68 17.68
CA ARG A 372 30.46 -6.38 18.21
C ARG A 372 30.42 -5.93 19.67
N GLY A 373 29.46 -5.08 20.04
CA GLY A 373 29.25 -4.66 21.42
C GLY A 373 28.86 -5.80 22.37
N ARG A 374 28.34 -6.91 21.84
CA ARG A 374 28.01 -8.13 22.60
C ARG A 374 29.12 -9.20 22.54
N GLY A 375 30.28 -8.89 21.95
CA GLY A 375 31.40 -9.84 21.82
C GLY A 375 31.18 -11.00 20.84
N LEU A 376 30.16 -10.91 19.97
CA LEU A 376 29.87 -11.91 18.94
C LEU A 376 30.53 -11.50 17.62
N ASP A 377 31.39 -12.34 17.03
CA ASP A 377 31.97 -12.09 15.71
C ASP A 377 30.91 -12.40 14.62
N PRO A 378 30.58 -11.44 13.73
CA PRO A 378 29.71 -11.72 12.59
C PRO A 378 30.17 -12.88 11.68
N ARG A 379 31.45 -13.25 11.71
CA ARG A 379 32.01 -14.38 10.96
C ARG A 379 31.58 -15.74 11.51
N ASP A 380 31.29 -15.84 12.80
CA ASP A 380 30.87 -17.10 13.43
C ASP A 380 29.40 -17.44 13.11
N LEU A 381 28.55 -16.42 12.93
CA LEU A 381 27.13 -16.59 12.58
C LEU A 381 26.90 -17.04 11.12
N LEU A 382 27.76 -16.58 10.19
CA LEU A 382 27.68 -17.00 8.78
C LEU A 382 28.11 -18.46 8.56
N ARG A 383 28.79 -19.07 9.55
CA ARG A 383 29.25 -20.47 9.47
C ARG A 383 28.16 -21.48 9.83
N GLU A 384 27.10 -21.06 10.54
CA GLU A 384 25.96 -21.93 10.86
C GLU A 384 24.89 -21.94 9.76
N GLU A 385 24.69 -20.83 9.02
CA GLU A 385 23.70 -20.78 7.92
C GLU A 385 24.11 -21.53 6.64
N GLY A 386 25.39 -21.91 6.49
CA GLY A 386 25.91 -22.61 5.31
C GLY A 386 25.62 -24.12 5.23
N GLY A 387 24.88 -24.69 6.19
CA GLY A 387 24.77 -26.15 6.40
C GLY A 387 23.52 -26.85 5.88
N GLY A 388 22.56 -26.19 5.21
CA GLY A 388 21.27 -26.80 4.91
C GLY A 388 20.56 -26.24 3.67
N GLY A 389 21.18 -26.40 2.49
CA GLY A 389 20.51 -26.14 1.22
C GLY A 389 19.54 -27.26 0.85
N GLY A 390 18.25 -27.04 1.08
CA GLY A 390 17.17 -27.86 0.53
C GLY A 390 16.05 -26.95 0.01
N GLU A 391 15.82 -26.96 -1.30
CA GLU A 391 14.75 -26.21 -1.98
C GLU A 391 13.38 -26.57 -1.41
N GLY A 392 12.81 -25.66 -0.61
CA GLY A 392 11.42 -25.70 -0.18
C GLY A 392 10.60 -24.67 -0.94
N THR A 393 9.97 -25.08 -2.04
CA THR A 393 8.92 -24.31 -2.72
C THR A 393 7.82 -23.92 -1.72
N ALA A 394 7.71 -22.63 -1.41
CA ALA A 394 6.63 -22.08 -0.61
C ALA A 394 5.30 -22.33 -1.35
N ARG A 395 4.49 -23.26 -0.84
CA ARG A 395 3.13 -23.52 -1.35
C ARG A 395 2.28 -22.25 -1.20
N LEU A 396 1.86 -21.72 -2.34
CA LEU A 396 0.83 -20.68 -2.45
C LEU A 396 -0.49 -21.22 -1.86
N PRO A 397 -1.22 -20.45 -1.03
CA PRO A 397 -2.58 -20.81 -0.63
C PRO A 397 -3.49 -20.79 -1.86
N THR A 398 -4.31 -21.84 -2.01
CA THR A 398 -5.22 -22.05 -3.14
C THR A 398 -6.34 -21.01 -3.21
N GLU A 399 -6.84 -20.83 -4.44
CA GLU A 399 -7.87 -19.89 -4.90
C GLU A 399 -9.13 -19.79 -4.02
N ASP A 400 -9.48 -20.86 -3.28
CA ASP A 400 -10.72 -20.91 -2.49
C ASP A 400 -10.72 -20.05 -1.23
N TYR A 401 -9.56 -19.64 -0.70
CA TYR A 401 -9.51 -18.71 0.45
C TYR A 401 -9.84 -17.26 0.03
N MET A 402 -9.70 -16.93 -1.26
CA MET A 402 -9.86 -15.57 -1.78
C MET A 402 -11.33 -15.19 -2.03
N ASN A 403 -12.23 -16.15 -2.25
CA ASN A 403 -13.66 -15.88 -2.36
C ASN A 403 -14.29 -15.38 -1.05
N HIS A 404 -13.68 -15.68 0.10
CA HIS A 404 -14.18 -15.21 1.39
C HIS A 404 -13.90 -13.73 1.69
N ILE A 405 -12.93 -13.12 1.00
CA ILE A 405 -12.55 -11.70 1.20
C ILE A 405 -13.26 -10.78 0.20
N ILE A 406 -13.73 -11.31 -0.94
CA ILE A 406 -14.37 -10.52 -2.01
C ILE A 406 -15.90 -10.58 -1.96
N ASN A 407 -16.52 -11.66 -1.45
CA ASN A 407 -17.98 -11.83 -1.46
C ASN A 407 -18.68 -11.65 -0.10
N ARG A 408 -18.03 -11.01 0.87
CA ARG A 408 -18.70 -10.50 2.07
C ARG A 408 -18.51 -8.98 2.15
N TRP A 409 -19.59 -8.27 1.81
CA TRP A 409 -19.92 -6.85 2.09
C TRP A 409 -19.67 -5.81 0.99
#